data_AF-A0A8C9LEU7-F1
#
_entry.id   AF-A0A8C9LEU7-F1
#
_cell.length_a   1.000
_cell.length_b   1.000
_cell.length_c   1.000
_cell.angle_alpha   90.00
_cell.angle_beta   90.00
_cell.angle_gamma   90.00
#
_symmetry.space_group_name_H-M   'P 1'
#
loop_
_entity.id
_entity.type
_entity.pdbx_description
1 polymer ?
#
loop_
_entity_poly.entity_id
_entity_poly.type
_entity_poly.pdbx_seq_one_letter_code
_entity_poly.pdbx_strand_id
1 'polypeptide(L)'
;MLVISIPIPVPISIRIPHFPSPPLHPIPIILIPISIPLPILSPPFPSPSHSHQPHPHPHPPHPISFFSPSPFNSFLSPSPPSPSLPPPHPHHPHPIPHPLPLPIPIPFPVPFLSPSPSFPHPHHSHPHPPPTQDPSLTLSLPTAHTMEALYTAGIHVAEVLQAGPPWLENFWVTITTVADPKCIFTVCFPLAYFLDRKVGVAVLWVGLVAEWLNVVFKWFLFGERPFWWIHESGFASRQPLALRQFPVSCETGPGSPSGHCMITGAALWPLVTALTALASRHSKSLLLKLIPFSAYTLLLLAVGLSRVFVLAHFPHQVLGGIVAGAALGWGLQAHTPATRSPGFFAATSLGLLLGSVALHRLMVAAGVDIDWSIRLATTWCKDPSWLRLDTRPFASICRVAGSALGLGLAAGDPQRWDKPLPPRQRAACAVLALAAVRGLQHIPQPQQVTLWYASSFLKYAAGPGLVAVLLPRIARAIT
;
A
#
# COMPACT_ATOMS: atom_id res chain seq x y z
N MET A 1 23.97 -42.57 -24.29
CA MET A 1 22.54 -42.91 -24.50
C MET A 1 22.24 -44.17 -23.72
N LEU A 2 21.27 -44.11 -22.79
CA LEU A 2 20.72 -45.29 -22.13
C LEU A 2 19.23 -44.99 -21.91
N VAL A 3 18.36 -45.69 -22.61
CA VAL A 3 16.90 -45.49 -22.54
C VAL A 3 16.33 -46.52 -21.60
N ILE A 4 15.81 -46.08 -20.45
CA ILE A 4 15.11 -46.93 -19.49
C ILE A 4 13.63 -46.60 -19.57
N SER A 5 12.85 -47.53 -20.15
CA SER A 5 11.39 -47.43 -20.22
C SER A 5 10.75 -47.91 -18.93
N ILE A 6 9.83 -47.12 -18.37
CA ILE A 6 9.01 -47.48 -17.20
C ILE A 6 7.53 -47.41 -17.61
N PRO A 7 6.70 -48.43 -17.30
CA PRO A 7 5.32 -48.50 -17.78
C PRO A 7 4.36 -47.55 -17.03
N ILE A 8 3.36 -47.05 -17.76
CA ILE A 8 2.28 -46.19 -17.26
C ILE A 8 1.11 -47.07 -16.77
N PRO A 9 0.53 -46.83 -15.57
CA PRO A 9 -0.65 -47.56 -15.10
C PRO A 9 -1.96 -47.08 -15.74
N VAL A 10 -2.89 -48.03 -15.93
CA VAL A 10 -4.20 -47.86 -16.58
C VAL A 10 -5.15 -46.96 -15.76
N PRO A 11 -5.92 -46.04 -16.38
CA PRO A 11 -6.93 -45.25 -15.68
C PRO A 11 -8.23 -46.05 -15.45
N ILE A 12 -8.75 -45.98 -14.21
CA ILE A 12 -10.06 -46.54 -13.84
C ILE A 12 -11.18 -45.62 -14.35
N SER A 13 -12.11 -46.18 -15.13
CA SER A 13 -13.25 -45.44 -15.69
C SER A 13 -14.38 -45.24 -14.67
N ILE A 14 -14.57 -44.01 -14.18
CA ILE A 14 -15.76 -43.59 -13.43
C ILE A 14 -16.61 -42.67 -14.32
N ARG A 15 -17.84 -43.09 -14.62
CA ARG A 15 -18.78 -42.40 -15.52
C ARG A 15 -19.56 -41.34 -14.73
N ILE A 16 -19.39 -40.05 -15.09
CA ILE A 16 -20.16 -38.91 -14.55
C ILE A 16 -21.09 -38.38 -15.68
N PRO A 17 -22.37 -38.07 -15.42
CA PRO A 17 -23.29 -37.61 -16.46
C PRO A 17 -22.98 -36.19 -16.96
N HIS A 18 -23.11 -35.99 -18.27
CA HIS A 18 -22.94 -34.70 -18.95
C HIS A 18 -24.11 -33.74 -18.66
N PHE A 19 -23.78 -32.47 -18.41
CA PHE A 19 -24.66 -31.33 -18.68
C PHE A 19 -23.97 -30.42 -19.72
N PRO A 20 -24.72 -29.81 -20.66
CA PRO A 20 -24.13 -29.04 -21.76
C PRO A 20 -23.57 -27.70 -21.28
N SER A 21 -22.40 -27.34 -21.79
CA SER A 21 -21.80 -26.01 -21.61
C SER A 21 -22.18 -25.11 -22.80
N PRO A 22 -22.47 -23.81 -22.60
CA PRO A 22 -22.68 -22.89 -23.71
C PRO A 22 -21.36 -22.62 -24.47
N PRO A 23 -21.41 -22.22 -25.75
CA PRO A 23 -20.21 -22.10 -26.58
C PRO A 23 -19.31 -20.93 -26.14
N LEU A 24 -18.03 -21.23 -25.96
CA LEU A 24 -16.97 -20.23 -25.78
C LEU A 24 -16.63 -19.62 -27.15
N HIS A 25 -17.08 -18.39 -27.40
CA HIS A 25 -16.51 -17.57 -28.48
C HIS A 25 -15.12 -17.04 -28.04
N PRO A 26 -14.08 -17.14 -28.89
CA PRO A 26 -12.78 -16.57 -28.58
C PRO A 26 -12.83 -15.04 -28.66
N ILE A 27 -12.61 -14.37 -27.53
CA ILE A 27 -12.39 -12.92 -27.50
C ILE A 27 -10.95 -12.66 -27.97
N PRO A 28 -10.71 -11.82 -28.99
CA PRO A 28 -9.35 -11.53 -29.46
C PRO A 28 -8.60 -10.70 -28.41
N ILE A 29 -7.42 -11.17 -28.00
CA ILE A 29 -6.49 -10.40 -27.17
C ILE A 29 -5.82 -9.37 -28.07
N ILE A 30 -6.25 -8.11 -27.98
CA ILE A 30 -5.59 -6.98 -28.64
C ILE A 30 -4.33 -6.63 -27.85
N LEU A 31 -3.18 -7.13 -28.31
CA LEU A 31 -1.87 -6.62 -27.92
C LEU A 31 -1.67 -5.23 -28.54
N ILE A 32 -1.77 -4.19 -27.72
CA ILE A 32 -1.43 -2.81 -28.13
C ILE A 32 0.10 -2.66 -28.07
N PRO A 33 0.79 -2.39 -29.19
CA PRO A 33 2.21 -2.09 -29.16
C PRO A 33 2.45 -0.68 -28.61
N ILE A 34 3.06 -0.59 -27.43
CA ILE A 34 3.49 0.69 -26.86
C ILE A 34 4.77 1.14 -27.59
N SER A 35 4.59 1.96 -28.63
CA SER A 35 5.70 2.60 -29.34
C SER A 35 6.18 3.82 -28.55
N ILE A 36 7.36 3.71 -27.94
CA ILE A 36 8.03 4.84 -27.27
C ILE A 36 8.78 5.66 -28.32
N PRO A 37 8.52 6.97 -28.48
CA PRO A 37 9.36 7.82 -29.31
C PRO A 37 10.70 8.07 -28.60
N LEU A 38 11.81 7.60 -29.18
CA LEU A 38 13.14 8.01 -28.73
C LEU A 38 13.40 9.48 -29.13
N PRO A 39 13.93 10.33 -28.23
CA PRO A 39 14.46 11.62 -28.62
C PRO A 39 15.77 11.46 -29.40
N ILE A 40 15.95 12.28 -30.42
CA ILE A 40 17.10 12.27 -31.35
C ILE A 40 18.36 12.73 -30.61
N LEU A 41 19.44 11.95 -30.71
CA LEU A 41 20.75 12.29 -30.13
C LEU A 41 21.41 13.42 -30.94
N SER A 42 21.76 14.52 -30.26
CA SER A 42 22.70 15.52 -30.81
C SER A 42 24.13 15.17 -30.41
N PRO A 43 25.14 15.38 -31.28
CA PRO A 43 26.52 14.95 -31.03
C PRO A 43 27.26 15.88 -30.04
N PRO A 44 28.25 15.38 -29.29
CA PRO A 44 29.05 16.18 -28.37
C PRO A 44 30.18 16.95 -29.07
N PHE A 45 30.41 18.20 -28.66
CA PHE A 45 31.63 18.95 -28.95
C PHE A 45 32.68 18.77 -27.82
N PRO A 46 33.98 19.00 -28.10
CA PRO A 46 35.07 18.28 -27.42
C PRO A 46 35.58 18.93 -26.13
N SER A 47 36.24 18.10 -25.31
CA SER A 47 36.98 18.50 -24.11
C SER A 47 38.29 19.24 -24.44
N PRO A 48 38.71 20.21 -23.62
CA PRO A 48 40.10 20.65 -23.58
C PRO A 48 40.94 19.71 -22.69
N SER A 49 42.11 19.35 -23.22
CA SER A 49 43.18 18.63 -22.52
C SER A 49 43.92 19.54 -21.53
N HIS A 50 44.57 18.98 -20.49
CA HIS A 50 45.95 19.35 -20.10
C HIS A 50 46.57 18.42 -19.03
N SER A 51 47.65 17.74 -19.43
CA SER A 51 48.90 17.41 -18.69
C SER A 51 48.91 16.93 -17.21
N HIS A 52 49.39 15.68 -17.05
CA HIS A 52 50.30 15.18 -15.98
C HIS A 52 51.43 16.18 -15.59
N GLN A 53 52.15 16.16 -14.46
CA GLN A 53 52.51 15.19 -13.38
C GLN A 53 53.19 16.01 -12.21
N PRO A 54 53.86 15.47 -11.15
CA PRO A 54 53.60 14.34 -10.23
C PRO A 54 53.64 14.73 -8.70
N HIS A 55 53.43 13.72 -7.82
CA HIS A 55 53.52 13.67 -6.33
C HIS A 55 54.98 13.79 -5.76
N PRO A 56 55.31 13.72 -4.42
CA PRO A 56 54.53 13.21 -3.26
C PRO A 56 54.68 13.87 -1.84
N HIS A 57 53.85 13.38 -0.89
CA HIS A 57 53.94 13.47 0.59
C HIS A 57 53.35 12.13 1.17
N PRO A 58 53.52 11.77 2.47
CA PRO A 58 54.73 11.19 3.06
C PRO A 58 54.49 9.79 3.72
N HIS A 59 55.38 9.42 4.65
CA HIS A 59 55.61 8.10 5.28
C HIS A 59 54.50 7.50 6.21
N PRO A 60 54.62 6.22 6.64
CA PRO A 60 53.50 5.32 7.02
C PRO A 60 53.21 5.21 8.54
N PRO A 61 52.19 4.43 8.99
CA PRO A 61 51.70 4.43 10.38
C PRO A 61 52.32 3.36 11.30
N HIS A 62 52.15 3.53 12.62
CA HIS A 62 52.45 2.53 13.65
C HIS A 62 51.18 2.06 14.43
N PRO A 63 51.12 0.80 14.93
CA PRO A 63 49.94 0.19 15.57
C PRO A 63 50.07 0.04 17.12
N ILE A 64 49.31 -0.92 17.72
CA ILE A 64 49.30 -1.43 19.14
C ILE A 64 48.07 -0.96 19.96
N SER A 65 47.37 -1.74 20.82
CA SER A 65 47.04 -3.19 20.90
C SER A 65 45.93 -3.45 21.96
N PHE A 66 45.37 -4.67 21.99
CA PHE A 66 44.36 -5.24 22.92
C PHE A 66 44.53 -5.02 24.44
N PHE A 67 43.42 -5.05 25.21
CA PHE A 67 43.23 -5.90 26.42
C PHE A 67 41.73 -6.01 26.86
N SER A 68 41.42 -6.92 27.79
CA SER A 68 40.08 -7.38 28.29
C SER A 68 40.27 -8.03 29.70
N PRO A 69 39.28 -8.58 30.46
CA PRO A 69 37.93 -8.14 30.89
C PRO A 69 37.64 -8.24 32.44
N SER A 70 36.55 -7.59 32.93
CA SER A 70 35.66 -8.01 34.08
C SER A 70 36.23 -8.21 35.52
N PRO A 71 35.44 -8.60 36.57
CA PRO A 71 34.11 -8.15 37.08
C PRO A 71 34.11 -7.84 38.62
N PHE A 72 32.99 -7.48 39.28
CA PHE A 72 32.64 -7.91 40.68
C PHE A 72 31.19 -7.55 41.13
N ASN A 73 30.69 -8.27 42.15
CA ASN A 73 29.36 -8.12 42.81
C ASN A 73 29.52 -7.53 44.25
N SER A 74 28.55 -7.36 45.18
CA SER A 74 27.12 -7.70 45.37
C SER A 74 26.57 -6.94 46.61
N PHE A 75 25.25 -6.98 46.94
CA PHE A 75 24.64 -7.29 48.28
C PHE A 75 23.14 -6.88 48.43
N LEU A 76 22.49 -7.23 49.56
CA LEU A 76 21.05 -7.53 49.74
C LEU A 76 20.32 -6.81 50.91
N SER A 77 19.03 -6.46 50.70
CA SER A 77 17.87 -6.56 51.66
C SER A 77 17.68 -5.52 52.80
N PRO A 78 16.56 -5.50 53.60
CA PRO A 78 15.18 -5.12 53.18
C PRO A 78 14.29 -4.30 54.20
N SER A 79 13.19 -3.66 53.72
CA SER A 79 11.92 -3.28 54.44
C SER A 79 11.97 -2.19 55.58
N PRO A 80 10.86 -1.58 56.09
CA PRO A 80 9.40 -1.88 55.98
C PRO A 80 8.50 -0.62 55.61
N PRO A 81 7.25 -0.33 56.11
CA PRO A 81 6.14 0.11 55.23
C PRO A 81 5.55 1.54 55.45
N SER A 82 4.52 1.86 54.67
CA SER A 82 3.81 3.14 54.44
C SER A 82 3.34 3.97 55.65
N PRO A 83 3.00 5.27 55.42
CA PRO A 83 1.57 5.62 55.46
C PRO A 83 1.06 6.43 54.26
N SER A 84 -0.26 6.38 54.06
CA SER A 84 -1.04 7.07 53.01
C SER A 84 -1.34 8.53 53.34
N LEU A 85 -1.26 9.42 52.33
CA LEU A 85 -1.73 10.82 52.39
C LEU A 85 -2.52 11.20 51.11
N PRO A 86 -3.39 12.23 51.17
CA PRO A 86 -4.55 12.40 50.26
C PRO A 86 -4.20 13.00 48.88
N PRO A 87 -5.12 12.93 47.90
CA PRO A 87 -4.91 13.49 46.56
C PRO A 87 -4.88 15.03 46.58
N PRO A 88 -3.98 15.68 45.81
CA PRO A 88 -4.00 17.12 45.64
C PRO A 88 -5.09 17.57 44.66
N HIS A 89 -5.73 18.70 44.96
CA HIS A 89 -6.68 19.38 44.07
C HIS A 89 -5.99 19.94 42.81
N PRO A 90 -6.73 20.18 41.71
CA PRO A 90 -6.14 20.55 40.42
C PRO A 90 -5.53 21.95 40.44
N HIS A 91 -4.23 22.04 40.13
CA HIS A 91 -3.56 23.31 39.86
C HIS A 91 -3.90 23.82 38.46
N HIS A 92 -4.29 25.10 38.38
CA HIS A 92 -4.32 25.84 37.11
C HIS A 92 -2.89 25.99 36.56
N PRO A 93 -2.65 25.74 35.26
CA PRO A 93 -1.35 26.00 34.65
C PRO A 93 -1.15 27.51 34.39
N HIS A 94 -0.09 28.08 34.95
CA HIS A 94 0.47 29.35 34.48
C HIS A 94 1.10 29.19 33.08
N PRO A 95 1.13 30.24 32.25
CA PRO A 95 1.58 30.14 30.86
C PRO A 95 3.10 29.90 30.74
N ILE A 96 3.47 28.98 29.86
CA ILE A 96 4.87 28.71 29.47
C ILE A 96 5.30 29.78 28.44
N PRO A 97 6.50 30.37 28.54
CA PRO A 97 6.98 31.38 27.60
C PRO A 97 7.20 30.80 26.19
N HIS A 98 6.81 31.57 25.17
CA HIS A 98 6.99 31.20 23.76
C HIS A 98 8.49 31.14 23.36
N PRO A 99 8.91 30.14 22.57
CA PRO A 99 10.22 30.18 21.92
C PRO A 99 10.24 31.22 20.79
N LEU A 100 11.36 31.94 20.68
CA LEU A 100 11.61 32.98 19.68
C LEU A 100 11.54 32.42 18.23
N PRO A 101 11.03 33.18 17.25
CA PRO A 101 11.02 32.77 15.85
C PRO A 101 12.43 32.80 15.24
N LEU A 102 12.76 31.77 14.47
CA LEU A 102 13.97 31.72 13.62
C LEU A 102 13.87 32.74 12.47
N PRO A 103 15.00 33.28 11.98
CA PRO A 103 15.01 34.37 11.01
C PRO A 103 14.51 33.95 9.62
N ILE A 104 13.75 34.85 9.01
CA ILE A 104 13.20 34.73 7.65
C ILE A 104 14.33 34.93 6.61
N PRO A 105 14.43 34.10 5.55
CA PRO A 105 15.36 34.36 4.45
C PRO A 105 14.95 35.61 3.66
N ILE A 106 15.88 36.53 3.49
CA ILE A 106 15.72 37.76 2.69
C ILE A 106 15.61 37.38 1.20
N PRO A 107 14.63 37.88 0.43
CA PRO A 107 14.57 37.66 -1.02
C PRO A 107 15.68 38.43 -1.74
N PHE A 108 16.36 37.77 -2.68
CA PHE A 108 17.34 38.42 -3.57
C PHE A 108 16.66 39.44 -4.51
N PRO A 109 17.33 40.55 -4.85
CA PRO A 109 16.75 41.58 -5.71
C PRO A 109 16.65 41.14 -7.18
N VAL A 110 15.48 41.35 -7.77
CA VAL A 110 15.24 41.17 -9.22
C VAL A 110 15.81 42.38 -9.97
N PRO A 111 16.61 42.20 -11.03
CA PRO A 111 17.08 43.32 -11.85
C PRO A 111 15.95 43.94 -12.67
N PHE A 112 15.91 45.28 -12.72
CA PHE A 112 15.06 46.03 -13.64
C PHE A 112 15.38 45.70 -15.10
N LEU A 113 14.34 45.49 -15.91
CA LEU A 113 14.42 45.58 -17.37
C LEU A 113 13.21 46.37 -17.90
N SER A 114 13.51 47.39 -18.71
CA SER A 114 12.58 48.39 -19.26
C SER A 114 11.95 47.93 -20.60
N PRO A 115 11.02 48.69 -21.22
CA PRO A 115 9.87 48.10 -21.92
C PRO A 115 10.08 47.67 -23.38
N SER A 116 9.07 46.95 -23.86
CA SER A 116 8.93 46.32 -25.19
C SER A 116 9.08 47.26 -26.39
N PRO A 117 9.59 46.75 -27.53
CA PRO A 117 9.32 47.30 -28.85
C PRO A 117 8.05 46.68 -29.47
N SER A 118 7.24 47.52 -30.11
CA SER A 118 6.03 47.16 -30.86
C SER A 118 6.36 46.66 -32.28
N PHE A 119 5.64 45.64 -32.76
CA PHE A 119 5.60 45.24 -34.18
C PHE A 119 4.17 44.85 -34.61
N PRO A 120 3.82 44.95 -35.91
CA PRO A 120 2.44 45.20 -36.34
C PRO A 120 1.62 43.96 -36.75
N HIS A 121 0.30 44.17 -36.84
CA HIS A 121 -0.67 43.21 -37.41
C HIS A 121 -0.39 42.83 -38.87
N PRO A 122 -0.77 41.61 -39.27
CA PRO A 122 -1.25 41.34 -40.61
C PRO A 122 -2.66 40.70 -40.65
N HIS A 123 -3.54 41.37 -41.40
CA HIS A 123 -4.66 40.91 -42.23
C HIS A 123 -5.42 39.58 -41.97
N HIS A 124 -6.76 39.71 -42.02
CA HIS A 124 -7.72 38.62 -42.20
C HIS A 124 -7.61 37.91 -43.55
N SER A 125 -7.83 36.59 -43.54
CA SER A 125 -8.30 35.79 -44.69
C SER A 125 -9.30 34.73 -44.22
N HIS A 126 -10.37 34.50 -45.01
CA HIS A 126 -11.50 33.64 -44.63
C HIS A 126 -11.16 32.14 -44.55
N PRO A 127 -11.92 31.34 -43.78
CA PRO A 127 -11.67 29.90 -43.61
C PRO A 127 -12.26 29.04 -44.75
N HIS A 128 -11.54 27.99 -45.14
CA HIS A 128 -12.09 26.86 -45.89
C HIS A 128 -12.83 25.88 -44.96
N PRO A 129 -13.87 25.18 -45.42
CA PRO A 129 -14.57 24.17 -44.63
C PRO A 129 -13.74 22.87 -44.51
N PRO A 130 -13.76 22.17 -43.36
CA PRO A 130 -13.13 20.86 -43.23
C PRO A 130 -13.98 19.77 -43.92
N PRO A 131 -13.36 18.72 -44.47
CA PRO A 131 -14.09 17.57 -45.01
C PRO A 131 -14.74 16.75 -43.89
N THR A 132 -15.88 16.16 -44.20
CA THR A 132 -16.64 15.24 -43.33
C THR A 132 -15.80 14.06 -42.86
N GLN A 133 -15.72 13.83 -41.55
CA GLN A 133 -15.17 12.61 -40.97
C GLN A 133 -16.27 11.61 -40.64
N ASP A 134 -16.14 10.39 -41.17
CA ASP A 134 -16.95 9.24 -40.75
C ASP A 134 -16.67 8.86 -39.29
N PRO A 135 -17.70 8.42 -38.52
CA PRO A 135 -17.54 8.06 -37.12
C PRO A 135 -16.96 6.64 -36.96
N SER A 136 -15.68 6.46 -37.28
CA SER A 136 -14.95 5.24 -36.89
C SER A 136 -14.63 5.25 -35.40
N LEU A 137 -15.05 4.21 -34.68
CA LEU A 137 -15.06 4.09 -33.23
C LEU A 137 -13.65 3.93 -32.62
N THR A 138 -12.86 5.00 -32.63
CA THR A 138 -11.54 5.02 -31.98
C THR A 138 -11.68 5.14 -30.46
N LEU A 139 -11.21 4.11 -29.75
CA LEU A 139 -11.08 4.13 -28.29
C LEU A 139 -9.92 5.05 -27.88
N SER A 140 -10.15 6.35 -27.94
CA SER A 140 -9.18 7.37 -27.55
C SER A 140 -8.93 7.33 -26.04
N LEU A 141 -7.67 7.52 -25.63
CA LEU A 141 -7.38 7.88 -24.24
C LEU A 141 -8.20 9.13 -23.86
N PRO A 142 -8.70 9.24 -22.61
CA PRO A 142 -9.46 10.40 -22.20
C PRO A 142 -8.63 11.66 -22.41
N THR A 143 -9.18 12.61 -23.17
CA THR A 143 -8.52 13.90 -23.42
C THR A 143 -8.32 14.65 -22.10
N ALA A 144 -7.41 15.64 -22.08
CA ALA A 144 -7.21 16.48 -20.89
C ALA A 144 -8.56 17.07 -20.37
N HIS A 145 -9.43 17.52 -21.28
CA HIS A 145 -10.78 17.99 -20.94
C HIS A 145 -11.67 16.90 -20.31
N THR A 146 -11.55 15.64 -20.77
CA THR A 146 -12.28 14.50 -20.19
C THR A 146 -11.80 14.19 -18.77
N MET A 147 -10.50 14.28 -18.51
CA MET A 147 -9.93 14.07 -17.17
C MET A 147 -10.31 15.20 -16.20
N GLU A 148 -10.24 16.45 -16.64
CA GLU A 148 -10.68 17.61 -15.84
C GLU A 148 -12.17 17.53 -15.47
N ALA A 149 -13.04 17.12 -16.40
CA ALA A 149 -14.45 16.88 -16.14
C ALA A 149 -14.66 15.74 -15.12
N LEU A 150 -13.87 14.66 -15.22
CA LEU A 150 -13.93 13.52 -14.32
C LEU A 150 -13.46 13.85 -12.89
N TYR A 151 -12.43 14.69 -12.76
CA TYR A 151 -11.99 15.21 -11.46
C TYR A 151 -13.01 16.16 -10.86
N THR A 152 -13.51 17.13 -11.64
CA THR A 152 -14.57 18.08 -11.24
C THR A 152 -15.81 17.36 -10.72
N ALA A 153 -16.32 16.36 -11.47
CA ALA A 153 -17.45 15.54 -11.03
C ALA A 153 -17.13 14.78 -9.73
N GLY A 154 -15.91 14.29 -9.57
CA GLY A 154 -15.46 13.64 -8.35
C GLY A 154 -15.37 14.56 -7.12
N ILE A 155 -15.05 15.85 -7.32
CA ILE A 155 -15.11 16.87 -6.25
C ILE A 155 -16.56 17.12 -5.82
N HIS A 156 -17.50 17.28 -6.75
CA HIS A 156 -18.91 17.44 -6.39
C HIS A 156 -19.50 16.20 -5.69
N VAL A 157 -19.08 14.99 -6.05
CA VAL A 157 -19.46 13.78 -5.29
C VAL A 157 -18.92 13.82 -3.86
N ALA A 158 -17.68 14.27 -3.65
CA ALA A 158 -17.13 14.44 -2.31
C ALA A 158 -17.87 15.53 -1.50
N GLU A 159 -18.25 16.63 -2.16
CA GLU A 159 -19.02 17.72 -1.56
C GLU A 159 -20.41 17.27 -1.11
N VAL A 160 -21.15 16.55 -1.97
CA VAL A 160 -22.45 15.95 -1.62
C VAL A 160 -22.33 14.96 -0.46
N LEU A 161 -21.25 14.16 -0.43
CA LEU A 161 -20.99 13.25 0.70
C LEU A 161 -20.66 14.00 2.01
N GLN A 162 -19.95 15.14 1.93
CA GLN A 162 -19.62 15.96 3.10
C GLN A 162 -20.76 16.87 3.58
N ALA A 163 -21.73 17.18 2.73
CA ALA A 163 -22.95 17.93 3.07
C ALA A 163 -24.00 17.09 3.83
N GLY A 164 -23.76 15.79 4.03
CA GLY A 164 -24.63 14.92 4.81
C GLY A 164 -24.65 15.24 6.32
N PRO A 165 -25.59 14.66 7.09
CA PRO A 165 -25.68 14.85 8.54
C PRO A 165 -24.35 14.65 9.31
N PRO A 166 -24.05 15.45 10.35
CA PRO A 166 -22.77 15.39 11.07
C PRO A 166 -22.36 14.03 11.63
N TRP A 167 -23.30 13.12 11.90
CA TRP A 167 -22.98 11.77 12.36
C TRP A 167 -22.33 10.90 11.26
N LEU A 168 -22.62 11.17 9.99
CA LEU A 168 -22.00 10.46 8.86
C LEU A 168 -20.50 10.74 8.76
N GLU A 169 -20.04 11.91 9.18
CA GLU A 169 -18.61 12.24 9.19
C GLU A 169 -17.82 11.30 10.08
N ASN A 170 -18.24 11.16 11.34
CA ASN A 170 -17.63 10.21 12.27
C ASN A 170 -17.73 8.77 11.75
N PHE A 171 -18.84 8.40 11.10
CA PHE A 171 -18.98 7.09 10.45
C PHE A 171 -17.95 6.90 9.32
N TRP A 172 -17.86 7.80 8.34
CA TRP A 172 -16.94 7.68 7.21
C TRP A 172 -15.47 7.73 7.64
N VAL A 173 -15.11 8.62 8.58
CA VAL A 173 -13.76 8.68 9.16
C VAL A 173 -13.43 7.39 9.94
N THR A 174 -14.40 6.79 10.62
CA THR A 174 -14.21 5.48 11.27
C THR A 174 -14.03 4.36 10.24
N ILE A 175 -14.88 4.28 9.22
CA ILE A 175 -14.80 3.24 8.18
C ILE A 175 -13.44 3.29 7.47
N THR A 176 -12.98 4.47 7.05
CA THR A 176 -11.69 4.60 6.36
C THR A 176 -10.50 4.25 7.25
N THR A 177 -10.59 4.55 8.56
CA THR A 177 -9.53 4.24 9.55
C THR A 177 -9.48 2.75 9.88
N VAL A 178 -10.63 2.10 10.06
CA VAL A 178 -10.73 0.65 10.36
C VAL A 178 -10.39 -0.19 9.13
N ALA A 179 -10.65 0.31 7.92
CA ALA A 179 -10.30 -0.32 6.66
C ALA A 179 -8.91 0.06 6.10
N ASP A 180 -8.01 0.58 6.95
CA ASP A 180 -6.60 0.75 6.60
C ASP A 180 -6.01 -0.61 6.12
N PRO A 181 -5.35 -0.68 4.94
CA PRO A 181 -4.79 -1.93 4.41
C PRO A 181 -3.90 -2.71 5.40
N LYS A 182 -3.32 -2.06 6.41
CA LYS A 182 -2.56 -2.72 7.48
C LYS A 182 -3.42 -3.75 8.24
N CYS A 183 -4.73 -3.52 8.37
CA CYS A 183 -5.67 -4.45 8.99
C CYS A 183 -5.72 -5.81 8.30
N ILE A 184 -5.39 -5.91 7.01
CA ILE A 184 -5.23 -7.22 6.34
C ILE A 184 -4.15 -8.06 7.02
N PHE A 185 -3.03 -7.43 7.36
CA PHE A 185 -1.83 -8.06 7.94
C PHE A 185 -1.98 -8.26 9.45
N THR A 186 -2.64 -7.33 10.14
CA THR A 186 -2.70 -7.27 11.61
C THR A 186 -3.99 -7.84 12.21
N VAL A 187 -5.07 -7.95 11.42
CA VAL A 187 -6.40 -8.40 11.89
C VAL A 187 -6.95 -9.54 11.03
N CYS A 188 -7.07 -9.36 9.71
CA CYS A 188 -7.71 -10.34 8.84
C CYS A 188 -6.86 -11.62 8.70
N PHE A 189 -5.54 -11.50 8.51
CA PHE A 189 -4.65 -12.67 8.45
C PHE A 189 -4.69 -13.51 9.73
N PRO A 190 -4.50 -12.97 10.96
CA PRO A 190 -4.62 -13.75 12.18
C PRO A 190 -5.97 -14.47 12.33
N LEU A 191 -7.08 -13.75 12.13
CA LEU A 191 -8.42 -14.33 12.23
C LEU A 191 -8.63 -15.43 11.19
N ALA A 192 -8.31 -15.16 9.92
CA ALA A 192 -8.45 -16.12 8.83
C ALA A 192 -7.56 -17.37 9.06
N TYR A 193 -6.33 -17.21 9.54
CA TYR A 193 -5.41 -18.32 9.83
C TYR A 193 -5.96 -19.26 10.90
N PHE A 194 -6.54 -18.70 11.98
CA PHE A 194 -7.17 -19.51 13.01
C PHE A 194 -8.57 -20.04 12.63
N LEU A 195 -9.22 -19.50 11.59
CA LEU A 195 -10.45 -20.07 10.98
C LEU A 195 -10.16 -21.19 9.97
N ASP A 196 -9.12 -21.04 9.15
CA ASP A 196 -8.49 -22.09 8.34
C ASP A 196 -7.07 -21.67 7.92
N ARG A 197 -6.08 -22.55 8.14
CA ARG A 197 -4.66 -22.24 7.86
C ARG A 197 -4.42 -21.83 6.40
N LYS A 198 -5.06 -22.51 5.44
CA LYS A 198 -4.88 -22.22 4.00
C LYS A 198 -5.54 -20.90 3.63
N VAL A 199 -6.73 -20.63 4.16
CA VAL A 199 -7.42 -19.33 3.97
C VAL A 199 -6.62 -18.19 4.57
N GLY A 200 -6.04 -18.33 5.77
CA GLY A 200 -5.16 -17.32 6.36
C GLY A 200 -3.94 -17.01 5.50
N VAL A 201 -3.22 -18.05 5.06
CA VAL A 201 -2.07 -17.85 4.14
C VAL A 201 -2.52 -17.23 2.82
N ALA A 202 -3.69 -17.59 2.28
CA ALA A 202 -4.25 -16.96 1.09
C ALA A 202 -4.54 -15.46 1.31
N VAL A 203 -5.20 -15.08 2.41
CA VAL A 203 -5.50 -13.67 2.76
C VAL A 203 -4.21 -12.84 2.80
N LEU A 204 -3.17 -13.35 3.48
CA LEU A 204 -1.90 -12.64 3.59
C LEU A 204 -1.12 -12.59 2.26
N TRP A 205 -1.08 -13.70 1.52
CA TRP A 205 -0.37 -13.79 0.24
C TRP A 205 -1.03 -12.92 -0.84
N VAL A 206 -2.35 -13.03 -1.00
CA VAL A 206 -3.09 -12.22 -1.98
C VAL A 206 -3.01 -10.74 -1.57
N GLY A 207 -3.11 -10.42 -0.28
CA GLY A 207 -2.93 -9.06 0.22
C GLY A 207 -1.56 -8.46 -0.07
N LEU A 208 -0.46 -9.19 0.19
CA LEU A 208 0.89 -8.68 -0.03
C LEU A 208 1.22 -8.51 -1.53
N VAL A 209 0.72 -9.40 -2.39
CA VAL A 209 0.90 -9.28 -3.85
C VAL A 209 0.05 -8.14 -4.40
N ALA A 210 -1.22 -8.02 -3.99
CA ALA A 210 -2.10 -6.93 -4.43
C ALA A 210 -1.62 -5.56 -3.96
N GLU A 211 -1.02 -5.48 -2.77
CA GLU A 211 -0.42 -4.24 -2.28
C GLU A 211 0.88 -3.86 -3.03
N TRP A 212 1.75 -4.83 -3.33
CA TRP A 212 2.92 -4.56 -4.18
C TRP A 212 2.50 -4.08 -5.57
N LEU A 213 1.52 -4.75 -6.19
CA LEU A 213 0.94 -4.32 -7.47
C LEU A 213 0.24 -2.95 -7.38
N ASN A 214 -0.37 -2.60 -6.24
CA ASN A 214 -0.93 -1.26 -6.03
C ASN A 214 0.16 -0.18 -6.07
N VAL A 215 1.33 -0.42 -5.47
CA VAL A 215 2.48 0.49 -5.56
C VAL A 215 2.98 0.61 -7.00
N VAL A 216 3.14 -0.51 -7.71
CA VAL A 216 3.55 -0.53 -9.12
C VAL A 216 2.57 0.28 -9.98
N PHE A 217 1.26 0.02 -9.89
CA PHE A 217 0.25 0.76 -10.65
C PHE A 217 0.20 2.24 -10.28
N LYS A 218 0.36 2.60 -8.99
CA LYS A 218 0.45 4.01 -8.56
C LYS A 218 1.61 4.75 -9.19
N TRP A 219 2.75 4.09 -9.36
CA TRP A 219 3.90 4.66 -10.06
C TRP A 219 3.74 4.75 -11.58
N PHE A 220 2.90 3.93 -12.22
CA PHE A 220 2.66 4.03 -13.67
C PHE A 220 1.48 4.95 -14.03
N LEU A 221 0.48 5.10 -13.15
CA LEU A 221 -0.77 5.80 -13.44
C LEU A 221 -0.82 7.27 -13.01
N PHE A 222 0.19 7.77 -12.29
CA PHE A 222 0.34 9.18 -11.88
C PHE A 222 -0.95 9.85 -11.34
N GLY A 223 -1.77 9.08 -10.61
CA GLY A 223 -3.10 9.54 -10.25
C GLY A 223 -3.08 10.69 -9.25
N GLU A 224 -3.74 11.79 -9.60
CA GLU A 224 -4.03 12.92 -8.71
C GLU A 224 -4.86 12.53 -7.47
N ARG A 225 -4.91 13.38 -6.45
CA ARG A 225 -5.84 13.23 -5.31
C ARG A 225 -6.69 14.48 -5.12
N PRO A 226 -7.96 14.34 -4.70
CA PRO A 226 -8.85 15.48 -4.51
C PRO A 226 -8.26 16.61 -3.65
N PHE A 227 -7.65 16.28 -2.50
CA PHE A 227 -7.23 17.30 -1.53
C PHE A 227 -6.11 18.25 -2.00
N TRP A 228 -5.30 17.86 -2.99
CA TRP A 228 -4.32 18.75 -3.63
C TRP A 228 -4.77 19.24 -5.01
N TRP A 229 -5.48 18.40 -5.77
CA TRP A 229 -5.91 18.74 -7.13
C TRP A 229 -6.85 19.95 -7.16
N ILE A 230 -7.71 20.16 -6.15
CA ILE A 230 -8.56 21.36 -6.08
C ILE A 230 -7.76 22.67 -6.05
N HIS A 231 -6.51 22.62 -5.57
CA HIS A 231 -5.63 23.78 -5.48
C HIS A 231 -4.75 23.91 -6.73
N GLU A 232 -4.08 22.84 -7.15
CA GLU A 232 -3.22 22.82 -8.36
C GLU A 232 -3.99 23.18 -9.65
N SER A 233 -5.24 22.73 -9.79
CA SER A 233 -6.11 23.10 -10.93
C SER A 233 -6.63 24.54 -10.88
N GLY A 234 -6.45 25.24 -9.75
CA GLY A 234 -7.09 26.52 -9.44
C GLY A 234 -8.62 26.43 -9.22
N PHE A 235 -9.19 25.23 -9.13
CA PHE A 235 -10.64 25.01 -8.98
C PHE A 235 -11.19 25.66 -7.70
N ALA A 236 -10.48 25.54 -6.58
CA ALA A 236 -10.82 26.15 -5.29
C ALA A 236 -10.84 27.70 -5.30
N SER A 237 -10.19 28.34 -6.29
CA SER A 237 -10.26 29.80 -6.47
C SER A 237 -11.43 30.24 -7.36
N ARG A 238 -12.03 29.31 -8.12
CA ARG A 238 -13.16 29.58 -9.04
C ARG A 238 -14.52 29.27 -8.43
N GLN A 239 -14.58 28.37 -7.43
CA GLN A 239 -15.80 27.98 -6.74
C GLN A 239 -15.59 27.96 -5.21
N PRO A 240 -16.51 28.55 -4.41
CA PRO A 240 -16.45 28.43 -2.96
C PRO A 240 -16.92 27.04 -2.53
N LEU A 241 -15.96 26.17 -2.20
CA LEU A 241 -16.22 24.77 -1.83
C LEU A 241 -16.25 24.59 -0.31
N ALA A 242 -17.28 23.95 0.23
CA ALA A 242 -17.41 23.65 1.66
C ALA A 242 -16.64 22.39 2.09
N LEU A 243 -15.54 22.08 1.40
CA LEU A 243 -14.79 20.83 1.53
C LEU A 243 -13.76 20.86 2.67
N ARG A 244 -13.68 19.75 3.40
CA ARG A 244 -12.87 19.60 4.61
C ARG A 244 -11.90 18.43 4.48
N GLN A 245 -10.66 18.65 4.89
CA GLN A 245 -9.65 17.61 5.09
C GLN A 245 -9.70 17.07 6.52
N PHE A 246 -9.29 15.80 6.68
CA PHE A 246 -9.22 15.05 7.94
C PHE A 246 -7.80 14.50 8.15
N PRO A 247 -7.43 14.04 9.36
CA PRO A 247 -6.11 13.42 9.62
C PRO A 247 -5.77 12.21 8.74
N VAL A 248 -6.77 11.60 8.10
CA VAL A 248 -6.64 10.47 7.16
C VAL A 248 -6.64 10.88 5.69
N SER A 249 -6.78 12.17 5.37
CA SER A 249 -6.74 12.72 4.00
C SER A 249 -5.33 12.75 3.42
N CYS A 250 -4.34 13.16 4.22
CA CYS A 250 -2.99 13.53 3.78
C CYS A 250 -2.07 12.33 3.48
N GLU A 251 -2.49 11.46 2.56
CA GLU A 251 -1.66 10.37 2.06
C GLU A 251 -0.63 10.86 1.03
N THR A 252 0.59 10.36 1.14
CA THR A 252 1.75 10.88 0.38
C THR A 252 2.05 10.17 -0.94
N GLY A 253 1.57 8.94 -1.16
CA GLY A 253 1.68 8.24 -2.45
C GLY A 253 0.59 8.64 -3.45
N PRO A 254 0.73 8.32 -4.75
CA PRO A 254 -0.26 8.63 -5.79
C PRO A 254 -1.67 8.05 -5.52
N GLY A 255 -2.68 8.61 -6.19
CA GLY A 255 -4.10 8.30 -6.02
C GLY A 255 -4.62 7.07 -6.79
N SER A 256 -4.10 6.76 -7.97
CA SER A 256 -4.68 5.71 -8.85
C SER A 256 -3.92 4.38 -8.77
N PRO A 257 -4.57 3.23 -8.49
CA PRO A 257 -5.92 3.05 -7.97
C PRO A 257 -5.96 3.11 -6.42
N SER A 258 -7.18 3.20 -5.87
CA SER A 258 -7.41 3.21 -4.42
C SER A 258 -6.86 1.94 -3.75
N GLY A 259 -5.78 2.09 -2.97
CA GLY A 259 -5.15 0.98 -2.24
C GLY A 259 -6.07 0.39 -1.17
N HIS A 260 -6.88 1.23 -0.50
CA HIS A 260 -7.87 0.78 0.49
C HIS A 260 -8.91 -0.16 -0.14
N CYS A 261 -9.33 0.10 -1.38
CA CYS A 261 -10.28 -0.76 -2.10
C CYS A 261 -9.60 -1.99 -2.71
N MET A 262 -8.46 -1.79 -3.39
CA MET A 262 -7.75 -2.85 -4.12
C MET A 262 -7.19 -3.93 -3.20
N ILE A 263 -6.50 -3.53 -2.13
CA ILE A 263 -5.83 -4.46 -1.22
C ILE A 263 -6.88 -5.21 -0.39
N THR A 264 -7.88 -4.50 0.14
CA THR A 264 -8.99 -5.12 0.89
C THR A 264 -9.81 -6.06 0.04
N GLY A 265 -10.14 -5.67 -1.20
CA GLY A 265 -10.87 -6.52 -2.14
C GLY A 265 -10.13 -7.81 -2.45
N ALA A 266 -8.87 -7.69 -2.88
CA ALA A 266 -8.06 -8.86 -3.19
C ALA A 266 -7.85 -9.76 -1.97
N ALA A 267 -7.44 -9.20 -0.83
CA ALA A 267 -7.08 -9.97 0.36
C ALA A 267 -8.28 -10.67 1.03
N LEU A 268 -9.48 -10.08 0.99
CA LEU A 268 -10.67 -10.71 1.55
C LEU A 268 -11.33 -11.73 0.60
N TRP A 269 -10.96 -11.74 -0.69
CA TRP A 269 -11.54 -12.66 -1.69
C TRP A 269 -11.43 -14.16 -1.32
N PRO A 270 -10.28 -14.68 -0.82
CA PRO A 270 -10.20 -16.08 -0.39
C PRO A 270 -11.09 -16.38 0.83
N LEU A 271 -11.23 -15.41 1.75
CA LEU A 271 -12.04 -15.55 2.96
C LEU A 271 -13.54 -15.58 2.63
N VAL A 272 -14.03 -14.65 1.81
CA VAL A 272 -15.44 -14.61 1.40
C VAL A 272 -15.80 -15.86 0.59
N THR A 273 -14.93 -16.31 -0.30
CA THR A 273 -15.12 -17.55 -1.08
C THR A 273 -15.21 -18.78 -0.16
N ALA A 274 -14.33 -18.88 0.84
CA ALA A 274 -14.37 -19.97 1.82
C ALA A 274 -15.63 -19.94 2.70
N LEU A 275 -16.10 -18.76 3.11
CA LEU A 275 -17.34 -18.58 3.88
C LEU A 275 -18.58 -18.93 3.05
N THR A 276 -18.66 -18.51 1.79
CA THR A 276 -19.76 -18.90 0.87
C THR A 276 -19.76 -20.41 0.61
N ALA A 277 -18.60 -21.04 0.46
CA ALA A 277 -18.50 -22.51 0.35
C ALA A 277 -18.89 -23.22 1.66
N LEU A 278 -18.61 -22.63 2.83
CA LEU A 278 -19.06 -23.17 4.12
C LEU A 278 -20.58 -23.06 4.27
N ALA A 279 -21.16 -21.89 4.00
CA ALA A 279 -22.60 -21.66 4.04
C ALA A 279 -23.36 -22.57 3.06
N SER A 280 -22.82 -22.75 1.85
CA SER A 280 -23.43 -23.61 0.82
C SER A 280 -23.44 -25.10 1.18
N ARG A 281 -22.47 -25.56 1.98
CA ARG A 281 -22.41 -26.94 2.49
C ARG A 281 -23.37 -27.19 3.66
N HIS A 282 -23.60 -26.19 4.50
CA HIS A 282 -24.38 -26.33 5.75
C HIS A 282 -25.81 -25.80 5.65
N SER A 283 -26.17 -25.10 4.58
CA SER A 283 -27.52 -24.55 4.40
C SER A 283 -28.02 -24.65 2.97
N LYS A 284 -29.31 -24.99 2.82
CA LYS A 284 -30.01 -24.91 1.54
C LYS A 284 -30.46 -23.48 1.21
N SER A 285 -30.62 -22.61 2.21
CA SER A 285 -31.12 -21.23 2.06
C SER A 285 -30.25 -20.40 1.12
N LEU A 286 -30.88 -19.77 0.13
CA LEU A 286 -30.21 -18.86 -0.80
C LEU A 286 -29.64 -17.63 -0.06
N LEU A 287 -30.40 -17.07 0.89
CA LEU A 287 -29.99 -15.89 1.66
C LEU A 287 -28.67 -16.13 2.39
N LEU A 288 -28.53 -17.26 3.09
CA LEU A 288 -27.30 -17.61 3.82
C LEU A 288 -26.09 -17.81 2.89
N LYS A 289 -26.30 -18.21 1.63
CA LYS A 289 -25.23 -18.35 0.62
C LYS A 289 -24.77 -17.01 0.06
N LEU A 290 -25.68 -16.04 -0.05
CA LEU A 290 -25.41 -14.70 -0.58
C LEU A 290 -24.75 -13.77 0.46
N ILE A 291 -25.07 -13.92 1.76
CA ILE A 291 -24.57 -13.05 2.85
C ILE A 291 -23.06 -12.72 2.75
N PRO A 292 -22.13 -13.67 2.55
CA PRO A 292 -20.70 -13.33 2.56
C PRO A 292 -20.32 -12.38 1.40
N PHE A 293 -20.75 -12.65 0.17
CA PHE A 293 -20.46 -11.77 -0.97
C PHE A 293 -21.23 -10.45 -0.91
N SER A 294 -22.46 -10.43 -0.39
CA SER A 294 -23.18 -9.18 -0.14
C SER A 294 -22.45 -8.32 0.91
N ALA A 295 -22.01 -8.91 2.02
CA ALA A 295 -21.27 -8.19 3.07
C ALA A 295 -19.91 -7.68 2.58
N TYR A 296 -19.17 -8.48 1.81
CA TYR A 296 -17.94 -8.07 1.13
C TYR A 296 -18.17 -6.90 0.17
N THR A 297 -19.25 -6.94 -0.62
CA THR A 297 -19.58 -5.87 -1.57
C THR A 297 -19.97 -4.58 -0.85
N LEU A 298 -20.84 -4.66 0.17
CA LEU A 298 -21.22 -3.52 1.01
C LEU A 298 -20.03 -2.91 1.75
N LEU A 299 -19.10 -3.74 2.25
CA LEU A 299 -17.84 -3.29 2.83
C LEU A 299 -17.00 -2.50 1.82
N LEU A 300 -16.78 -3.03 0.61
CA LEU A 300 -15.99 -2.33 -0.41
C LEU A 300 -16.63 -1.03 -0.88
N LEU A 301 -17.97 -0.97 -0.97
CA LEU A 301 -18.70 0.26 -1.27
C LEU A 301 -18.53 1.28 -0.13
N ALA A 302 -18.69 0.88 1.13
CA ALA A 302 -18.51 1.76 2.29
C ALA A 302 -17.06 2.26 2.41
N VAL A 303 -16.07 1.40 2.19
CA VAL A 303 -14.65 1.77 2.12
C VAL A 303 -14.44 2.75 0.97
N GLY A 304 -14.94 2.46 -0.23
CA GLY A 304 -14.84 3.32 -1.40
C GLY A 304 -15.40 4.73 -1.17
N LEU A 305 -16.65 4.83 -0.69
CA LEU A 305 -17.29 6.10 -0.37
C LEU A 305 -16.54 6.86 0.72
N SER A 306 -16.04 6.17 1.76
CA SER A 306 -15.24 6.83 2.79
C SER A 306 -13.92 7.42 2.26
N ARG A 307 -13.32 6.83 1.20
CA ARG A 307 -12.14 7.40 0.53
C ARG A 307 -12.42 8.66 -0.28
N VAL A 308 -13.61 8.77 -0.87
CA VAL A 308 -14.08 9.98 -1.56
C VAL A 308 -14.44 11.05 -0.53
N PHE A 309 -15.17 10.68 0.53
CA PHE A 309 -15.54 11.58 1.64
C PHE A 309 -14.30 12.26 2.25
N VAL A 310 -13.22 11.53 2.55
CA VAL A 310 -11.99 12.12 3.12
C VAL A 310 -11.04 12.72 2.08
N LEU A 311 -11.49 12.99 0.85
CA LEU A 311 -10.71 13.65 -0.22
C LEU A 311 -9.41 12.93 -0.61
N ALA A 312 -9.28 11.65 -0.29
CA ALA A 312 -8.07 10.87 -0.55
C ALA A 312 -8.08 10.19 -1.93
N HIS A 313 -9.24 9.94 -2.52
CA HIS A 313 -9.40 9.33 -3.85
C HIS A 313 -10.61 9.88 -4.59
N PHE A 314 -10.50 9.98 -5.92
CA PHE A 314 -11.64 10.24 -6.80
C PHE A 314 -12.49 8.96 -7.03
N PRO A 315 -13.79 9.07 -7.36
CA PRO A 315 -14.68 7.91 -7.56
C PRO A 315 -14.17 6.87 -8.57
N HIS A 316 -13.55 7.30 -9.68
CA HIS A 316 -12.99 6.39 -10.67
C HIS A 316 -11.79 5.57 -10.13
N GLN A 317 -10.99 6.15 -9.23
CA GLN A 317 -9.85 5.47 -8.58
C GLN A 317 -10.32 4.44 -7.57
N VAL A 318 -11.43 4.72 -6.90
CA VAL A 318 -12.16 3.79 -6.03
C VAL A 318 -12.71 2.63 -6.84
N LEU A 319 -13.44 2.91 -7.93
CA LEU A 319 -14.00 1.87 -8.81
C LEU A 319 -12.91 0.98 -9.42
N GLY A 320 -11.86 1.60 -9.99
CA GLY A 320 -10.69 0.87 -10.50
C GLY A 320 -10.00 0.03 -9.43
N GLY A 321 -9.93 0.54 -8.19
CA GLY A 321 -9.44 -0.23 -7.04
C GLY A 321 -10.31 -1.44 -6.71
N ILE A 322 -11.64 -1.29 -6.66
CA ILE A 322 -12.59 -2.39 -6.41
C ILE A 322 -12.46 -3.47 -7.50
N VAL A 323 -12.46 -3.07 -8.77
CA VAL A 323 -12.37 -4.00 -9.92
C VAL A 323 -11.02 -4.73 -9.95
N ALA A 324 -9.90 -4.00 -9.80
CA ALA A 324 -8.57 -4.61 -9.74
C ALA A 324 -8.42 -5.53 -8.52
N GLY A 325 -8.99 -5.16 -7.37
CA GLY A 325 -9.01 -5.98 -6.16
C GLY A 325 -9.75 -7.30 -6.38
N ALA A 326 -10.96 -7.26 -6.94
CA ALA A 326 -11.73 -8.45 -7.26
C ALA A 326 -11.02 -9.37 -8.27
N ALA A 327 -10.46 -8.79 -9.35
CA ALA A 327 -9.73 -9.54 -10.37
C ALA A 327 -8.48 -10.23 -9.81
N LEU A 328 -7.68 -9.52 -8.99
CA LEU A 328 -6.51 -10.10 -8.33
C LEU A 328 -6.91 -11.15 -7.29
N GLY A 329 -7.94 -10.91 -6.49
CA GLY A 329 -8.49 -11.88 -5.55
C GLY A 329 -8.85 -13.20 -6.21
N TRP A 330 -9.61 -13.12 -7.31
CA TRP A 330 -10.05 -14.26 -8.10
C TRP A 330 -8.90 -15.01 -8.79
N GLY A 331 -7.95 -14.30 -9.39
CA GLY A 331 -6.81 -14.92 -10.08
C GLY A 331 -5.75 -15.52 -9.13
N LEU A 332 -5.48 -14.86 -8.00
CA LEU A 332 -4.42 -15.26 -7.07
C LEU A 332 -4.86 -16.33 -6.07
N GLN A 333 -6.15 -16.45 -5.72
CA GLN A 333 -6.60 -17.45 -4.73
C GLN A 333 -6.21 -18.89 -5.12
N ALA A 334 -6.26 -19.22 -6.41
CA ALA A 334 -5.90 -20.54 -6.95
C ALA A 334 -4.40 -20.85 -6.83
N HIS A 335 -3.57 -19.81 -6.69
CA HIS A 335 -2.11 -19.89 -6.70
C HIS A 335 -1.50 -19.69 -5.29
N THR A 336 -2.28 -19.94 -4.23
CA THR A 336 -1.85 -19.75 -2.84
C THR A 336 -0.66 -20.67 -2.47
N PRO A 337 0.51 -20.15 -2.09
CA PRO A 337 1.74 -20.93 -1.87
C PRO A 337 1.79 -21.61 -0.49
N ALA A 338 0.67 -22.13 0.03
CA ALA A 338 0.55 -22.64 1.40
C ALA A 338 1.46 -23.84 1.77
N THR A 339 2.12 -24.45 0.79
CA THR A 339 3.06 -25.57 0.94
C THR A 339 4.46 -25.27 0.38
N ARG A 340 4.77 -24.02 0.02
CA ARG A 340 6.10 -23.64 -0.51
C ARG A 340 7.14 -23.56 0.61
N SER A 341 8.41 -23.75 0.25
CA SER A 341 9.54 -23.75 1.19
C SER A 341 9.87 -22.34 1.71
N PRO A 342 10.57 -22.23 2.86
CA PRO A 342 11.09 -20.95 3.35
C PRO A 342 11.90 -20.17 2.31
N GLY A 343 12.72 -20.88 1.52
CA GLY A 343 13.54 -20.28 0.47
C GLY A 343 12.72 -19.59 -0.62
N PHE A 344 11.56 -20.12 -1.01
CA PHE A 344 10.65 -19.46 -1.95
C PHE A 344 10.14 -18.12 -1.41
N PHE A 345 9.77 -18.08 -0.13
CA PHE A 345 9.27 -16.87 0.53
C PHE A 345 10.38 -15.83 0.78
N ALA A 346 11.58 -16.27 1.13
CA ALA A 346 12.75 -15.40 1.25
C ALA A 346 13.15 -14.81 -0.12
N ALA A 347 13.18 -15.62 -1.17
CA ALA A 347 13.42 -15.16 -2.54
C ALA A 347 12.32 -14.20 -3.03
N THR A 348 11.05 -14.45 -2.66
CA THR A 348 9.94 -13.53 -2.95
C THR A 348 10.13 -12.20 -2.22
N SER A 349 10.46 -12.21 -0.93
CA SER A 349 10.73 -11.00 -0.14
C SER A 349 11.83 -10.15 -0.78
N LEU A 350 12.96 -10.78 -1.13
CA LEU A 350 14.07 -10.13 -1.82
C LEU A 350 13.67 -9.61 -3.20
N GLY A 351 12.91 -10.39 -3.98
CA GLY A 351 12.41 -10.01 -5.31
C GLY A 351 11.46 -8.81 -5.28
N LEU A 352 10.57 -8.73 -4.27
CA LEU A 352 9.68 -7.59 -4.07
C LEU A 352 10.49 -6.31 -3.75
N LEU A 353 11.49 -6.40 -2.88
CA LEU A 353 12.38 -5.28 -2.55
C LEU A 353 13.21 -4.83 -3.75
N LEU A 354 13.99 -5.74 -4.34
CA LEU A 354 14.89 -5.44 -5.44
C LEU A 354 14.13 -5.00 -6.70
N GLY A 355 12.99 -5.64 -7.00
CA GLY A 355 12.13 -5.26 -8.11
C GLY A 355 11.56 -3.85 -7.96
N SER A 356 11.09 -3.48 -6.77
CA SER A 356 10.63 -2.11 -6.51
C SER A 356 11.76 -1.08 -6.55
N VAL A 357 12.95 -1.39 -6.03
CA VAL A 357 14.12 -0.49 -6.11
C VAL A 357 14.59 -0.34 -7.55
N ALA A 358 14.63 -1.42 -8.33
CA ALA A 358 14.99 -1.37 -9.75
C ALA A 358 13.98 -0.55 -10.55
N LEU A 359 12.67 -0.79 -10.39
CA LEU A 359 11.62 -0.02 -11.04
C LEU A 359 11.70 1.47 -10.70
N HIS A 360 11.87 1.81 -9.41
CA HIS A 360 12.08 3.19 -8.99
C HIS A 360 13.30 3.82 -9.65
N ARG A 361 14.45 3.13 -9.69
CA ARG A 361 15.67 3.64 -10.32
C ARG A 361 15.50 3.83 -11.84
N LEU A 362 14.80 2.91 -12.50
CA LEU A 362 14.52 2.99 -13.95
C LEU A 362 13.61 4.18 -14.28
N MET A 363 12.55 4.42 -13.52
CA MET A 363 11.67 5.58 -13.74
C MET A 363 12.40 6.91 -13.49
N VAL A 364 13.18 7.02 -12.41
CA VAL A 364 14.04 8.21 -12.19
C VAL A 364 15.05 8.41 -13.32
N ALA A 365 15.68 7.33 -13.81
CA ALA A 365 16.61 7.41 -14.94
C ALA A 365 15.91 7.78 -16.26
N ALA A 366 14.62 7.47 -16.42
CA ALA A 366 13.78 7.92 -17.52
C ALA A 366 13.26 9.36 -17.36
N GLY A 367 13.77 10.12 -16.37
CA GLY A 367 13.37 11.51 -16.11
C GLY A 367 12.03 11.66 -15.39
N VAL A 368 11.46 10.56 -14.87
CA VAL A 368 10.16 10.55 -14.22
C VAL A 368 10.33 10.85 -12.73
N ASP A 369 9.76 11.97 -12.30
CA ASP A 369 9.70 12.38 -10.90
C ASP A 369 8.70 11.50 -10.13
N ILE A 370 9.22 10.65 -9.22
CA ILE A 370 8.41 9.75 -8.38
C ILE A 370 7.95 10.45 -7.09
N ASP A 371 8.66 11.49 -6.66
CA ASP A 371 8.41 12.19 -5.39
C ASP A 371 7.39 13.34 -5.53
N TRP A 372 6.89 13.58 -6.75
CA TRP A 372 5.85 14.58 -7.05
C TRP A 372 4.67 14.55 -6.06
N SER A 373 4.11 13.37 -5.79
CA SER A 373 2.96 13.22 -4.90
C SER A 373 3.31 13.49 -3.44
N ILE A 374 4.57 13.28 -3.04
CA ILE A 374 5.05 13.62 -1.70
C ILE A 374 5.15 15.15 -1.56
N ARG A 375 5.61 15.85 -2.60
CA ARG A 375 5.61 17.32 -2.61
C ARG A 375 4.19 17.87 -2.54
N LEU A 376 3.28 17.44 -3.43
CA LEU A 376 1.89 17.91 -3.42
C LEU A 376 1.18 17.61 -2.08
N ALA A 377 1.38 16.42 -1.51
CA ALA A 377 0.87 16.12 -0.17
C ALA A 377 1.44 17.08 0.89
N THR A 378 2.73 17.40 0.83
CA THR A 378 3.39 18.29 1.80
C THR A 378 2.91 19.74 1.65
N THR A 379 2.67 20.22 0.43
CA THR A 379 2.18 21.57 0.14
C THR A 379 0.72 21.76 0.56
N TRP A 380 -0.15 20.79 0.27
CA TRP A 380 -1.60 20.95 0.35
C TRP A 380 -2.28 20.21 1.50
N CYS A 381 -1.54 19.48 2.33
CA CYS A 381 -2.09 18.96 3.58
C CYS A 381 -2.38 20.10 4.55
N LYS A 382 -3.61 20.15 5.07
CA LYS A 382 -4.07 21.21 5.99
C LYS A 382 -3.24 21.33 7.28
N ASP A 383 -2.69 20.23 7.77
CA ASP A 383 -1.90 20.16 9.00
C ASP A 383 -0.72 19.20 8.77
N PRO A 384 0.54 19.68 8.80
CA PRO A 384 1.72 18.85 8.56
C PRO A 384 1.85 17.64 9.50
N SER A 385 1.23 17.66 10.69
CA SER A 385 1.23 16.51 11.61
C SER A 385 0.43 15.31 11.07
N TRP A 386 -0.44 15.53 10.09
CA TRP A 386 -1.23 14.48 9.43
C TRP A 386 -0.45 13.76 8.31
N LEU A 387 0.75 14.25 7.96
CA LEU A 387 1.62 13.60 6.97
C LEU A 387 2.30 12.37 7.59
N ARG A 388 1.81 11.19 7.24
CA ARG A 388 2.31 9.92 7.80
C ARG A 388 3.25 9.20 6.83
N LEU A 389 4.44 8.83 7.30
CA LEU A 389 5.45 8.05 6.55
C LEU A 389 4.92 6.69 6.07
N ASP A 390 3.96 6.11 6.79
CA ASP A 390 3.34 4.82 6.47
C ASP A 390 2.50 4.82 5.17
N THR A 391 2.11 5.99 4.66
CA THR A 391 1.40 6.17 3.39
C THR A 391 2.34 6.26 2.18
N ARG A 392 3.67 6.28 2.39
CA ARG A 392 4.66 6.35 1.31
C ARG A 392 4.80 4.99 0.59
N PRO A 393 5.05 4.96 -0.72
CA PRO A 393 5.27 3.72 -1.48
C PRO A 393 6.29 2.76 -0.84
N PHE A 394 7.43 3.27 -0.37
CA PHE A 394 8.45 2.43 0.29
C PHE A 394 8.01 1.82 1.63
N ALA A 395 7.09 2.46 2.38
CA ALA A 395 6.55 1.86 3.60
C ALA A 395 5.72 0.62 3.29
N SER A 396 4.92 0.70 2.22
CA SER A 396 4.17 -0.43 1.67
C SER A 396 5.09 -1.56 1.20
N ILE A 397 6.14 -1.24 0.43
CA ILE A 397 7.17 -2.20 -0.01
C ILE A 397 7.83 -2.94 1.17
N CYS A 398 8.25 -2.22 2.21
CA CYS A 398 8.81 -2.83 3.42
C CYS A 398 7.81 -3.76 4.13
N ARG A 399 6.53 -3.36 4.20
CA ARG A 399 5.45 -4.16 4.80
C ARG A 399 5.19 -5.45 4.04
N VAL A 400 5.06 -5.41 2.71
CA VAL A 400 4.77 -6.61 1.90
C VAL A 400 5.95 -7.57 1.85
N ALA A 401 7.18 -7.04 1.70
CA ALA A 401 8.38 -7.86 1.70
C ALA A 401 8.66 -8.47 3.07
N GLY A 402 8.48 -7.72 4.16
CA GLY A 402 8.57 -8.25 5.52
C GLY A 402 7.56 -9.38 5.73
N SER A 403 6.29 -9.15 5.37
CA SER A 403 5.24 -10.17 5.47
C SER A 403 5.54 -11.44 4.66
N ALA A 404 6.13 -11.30 3.46
CA ALA A 404 6.57 -12.43 2.66
C ALA A 404 7.68 -13.23 3.37
N LEU A 405 8.69 -12.56 3.94
CA LEU A 405 9.73 -13.23 4.73
C LEU A 405 9.14 -13.94 5.96
N GLY A 406 8.17 -13.30 6.63
CA GLY A 406 7.46 -13.89 7.76
C GLY A 406 6.71 -15.18 7.40
N LEU A 407 6.08 -15.26 6.23
CA LEU A 407 5.52 -16.52 5.71
C LEU A 407 6.60 -17.59 5.50
N GLY A 408 7.82 -17.19 5.12
CA GLY A 408 8.98 -18.09 5.04
C GLY A 408 9.38 -18.67 6.39
N LEU A 409 9.44 -17.84 7.44
CA LEU A 409 9.67 -18.29 8.82
C LEU A 409 8.57 -19.25 9.29
N ALA A 410 7.31 -19.01 8.90
CA ALA A 410 6.18 -19.88 9.19
C ALA A 410 6.22 -21.23 8.44
N ALA A 411 6.77 -21.25 7.21
CA ALA A 411 6.91 -22.46 6.41
C ALA A 411 8.07 -23.38 6.84
N GLY A 412 8.95 -22.91 7.74
CA GLY A 412 10.19 -23.62 8.13
C GLY A 412 10.01 -24.83 9.05
N ASP A 413 8.82 -25.03 9.61
CA ASP A 413 8.48 -26.18 10.43
C ASP A 413 7.15 -26.77 9.90
N PRO A 414 7.18 -27.61 8.84
CA PRO A 414 5.96 -28.18 8.28
C PRO A 414 5.41 -29.36 9.08
N GLN A 415 6.28 -30.15 9.75
CA GLN A 415 5.97 -31.51 10.22
C GLN A 415 5.41 -31.63 11.65
N ARG A 416 5.43 -30.57 12.48
CA ARG A 416 4.83 -30.59 13.84
C ARG A 416 3.39 -30.07 13.92
N TRP A 417 2.65 -29.93 12.79
CA TRP A 417 1.45 -29.06 12.74
C TRP A 417 0.18 -29.69 12.21
N ASP A 418 0.23 -30.95 11.76
CA ASP A 418 -0.87 -31.56 11.00
C ASP A 418 -2.14 -31.85 11.81
N LYS A 419 -2.07 -31.83 13.15
CA LYS A 419 -3.26 -31.86 14.01
C LYS A 419 -3.80 -30.43 14.20
N PRO A 420 -5.03 -30.12 13.72
CA PRO A 420 -5.70 -28.86 14.00
C PRO A 420 -5.86 -28.68 15.52
N LEU A 421 -5.65 -27.46 16.01
CA LEU A 421 -5.95 -27.15 17.41
C LEU A 421 -7.46 -27.32 17.68
N PRO A 422 -7.88 -27.73 18.89
CA PRO A 422 -9.27 -27.69 19.31
C PRO A 422 -9.91 -26.30 19.13
N PRO A 423 -11.21 -26.17 18.84
CA PRO A 423 -11.86 -24.88 18.57
C PRO A 423 -11.62 -23.79 19.65
N ARG A 424 -11.62 -24.18 20.94
CA ARG A 424 -11.32 -23.27 22.05
C ARG A 424 -9.89 -22.72 21.99
N GLN A 425 -8.90 -23.56 21.70
CA GLN A 425 -7.51 -23.13 21.52
C GLN A 425 -7.35 -22.25 20.28
N ARG A 426 -8.06 -22.54 19.18
CA ARG A 426 -8.06 -21.69 17.97
C ARG A 426 -8.59 -20.29 18.26
N ALA A 427 -9.71 -20.19 18.98
CA ALA A 427 -10.27 -18.91 19.40
C ALA A 427 -9.33 -18.14 20.34
N ALA A 428 -8.75 -18.82 21.34
CA ALA A 428 -7.76 -18.21 22.24
C ALA A 428 -6.52 -17.72 21.48
N CYS A 429 -5.96 -18.53 20.58
CA CYS A 429 -4.84 -18.13 19.74
C CYS A 429 -5.18 -16.95 18.81
N ALA A 430 -6.40 -16.89 18.28
CA ALA A 430 -6.85 -15.76 17.46
C ALA A 430 -6.87 -14.44 18.26
N VAL A 431 -7.42 -14.45 19.47
CA VAL A 431 -7.44 -13.28 20.37
C VAL A 431 -6.01 -12.89 20.77
N LEU A 432 -5.19 -13.85 21.18
CA LEU A 432 -3.78 -13.61 21.54
C LEU A 432 -2.96 -13.10 20.34
N ALA A 433 -3.26 -13.56 19.13
CA ALA A 433 -2.59 -13.11 17.91
C ALA A 433 -2.95 -11.66 17.56
N LEU A 434 -4.22 -11.28 17.68
CA LEU A 434 -4.62 -9.88 17.53
C LEU A 434 -3.92 -8.98 18.56
N ALA A 435 -3.87 -9.41 19.83
CA ALA A 435 -3.19 -8.67 20.89
C ALA A 435 -1.67 -8.55 20.63
N ALA A 436 -1.00 -9.67 20.33
CA ALA A 436 0.45 -9.72 20.10
C ALA A 436 0.87 -8.92 18.86
N VAL A 437 0.16 -9.08 17.73
CA VAL A 437 0.47 -8.32 16.51
C VAL A 437 0.14 -6.84 16.67
N ARG A 438 -0.95 -6.48 17.37
CA ARG A 438 -1.23 -5.07 17.69
C ARG A 438 -0.16 -4.46 18.60
N GLY A 439 0.27 -5.18 19.63
CA GLY A 439 1.36 -4.76 20.52
C GLY A 439 2.67 -4.53 19.76
N LEU A 440 3.03 -5.45 18.86
CA LEU A 440 4.19 -5.32 17.97
C LEU A 440 4.13 -4.06 17.09
N GLN A 441 2.95 -3.69 16.60
CA GLN A 441 2.77 -2.46 15.82
C GLN A 441 2.78 -1.18 16.69
N HIS A 442 2.42 -1.27 17.97
CA HIS A 442 2.46 -0.15 18.92
C HIS A 442 3.87 0.15 19.48
N ILE A 443 4.87 -0.70 19.23
CA ILE A 443 6.28 -0.37 19.54
C ILE A 443 6.65 0.96 18.83
N PRO A 444 7.26 1.95 19.50
CA PRO A 444 7.66 3.21 18.87
C PRO A 444 8.52 3.00 17.61
N GLN A 445 8.37 3.87 16.62
CA GLN A 445 9.21 3.87 15.41
C GLN A 445 10.37 4.85 15.57
N PRO A 446 11.57 4.53 15.04
CA PRO A 446 12.69 5.47 14.95
C PRO A 446 12.32 6.73 14.15
N GLN A 447 12.86 7.89 14.53
CA GLN A 447 12.69 9.13 13.77
C GLN A 447 13.48 9.12 12.44
N GLN A 448 14.64 8.46 12.41
CA GLN A 448 15.46 8.35 11.20
C GLN A 448 14.78 7.45 10.15
N VAL A 449 14.51 8.00 8.97
CA VAL A 449 13.69 7.37 7.91
C VAL A 449 14.18 5.96 7.52
N THR A 450 15.50 5.74 7.38
CA THR A 450 16.06 4.43 7.05
C THR A 450 15.79 3.39 8.15
N LEU A 451 15.95 3.78 9.42
CA LEU A 451 15.65 2.91 10.56
C LEU A 451 14.14 2.68 10.71
N TRP A 452 13.30 3.66 10.36
CA TRP A 452 11.84 3.51 10.30
C TRP A 452 11.41 2.45 9.27
N TYR A 453 12.02 2.45 8.07
CA TYR A 453 11.75 1.43 7.05
C TYR A 453 12.24 0.05 7.48
N ALA A 454 13.45 -0.04 8.06
CA ALA A 454 13.98 -1.29 8.58
C ALA A 454 13.13 -1.86 9.73
N SER A 455 12.71 -1.03 10.70
CA SER A 455 11.85 -1.46 11.80
C SER A 455 10.45 -1.85 11.33
N SER A 456 9.91 -1.17 10.31
CA SER A 456 8.65 -1.56 9.65
C SER A 456 8.78 -2.96 9.01
N PHE A 457 9.82 -3.19 8.21
CA PHE A 457 10.08 -4.51 7.62
C PHE A 457 10.18 -5.62 8.70
N LEU A 458 10.94 -5.38 9.77
CA LEU A 458 11.12 -6.34 10.86
C LEU A 458 9.82 -6.65 11.60
N LYS A 459 8.98 -5.64 11.88
CA LYS A 459 7.64 -5.83 12.47
C LYS A 459 6.75 -6.70 11.59
N TYR A 460 6.73 -6.45 10.29
CA TYR A 460 5.92 -7.24 9.36
C TYR A 460 6.51 -8.63 9.07
N ALA A 461 7.81 -8.84 9.23
CA ALA A 461 8.42 -10.17 9.21
C ALA A 461 8.12 -11.00 10.48
N ALA A 462 8.12 -10.36 11.65
CA ALA A 462 7.81 -11.05 12.91
C ALA A 462 6.32 -11.44 13.03
N GLY A 463 5.40 -10.62 12.50
CA GLY A 463 3.94 -10.84 12.59
C GLY A 463 3.49 -12.25 12.19
N PRO A 464 3.77 -12.75 10.97
CA PRO A 464 3.42 -14.10 10.56
C PRO A 464 4.08 -15.20 11.40
N GLY A 465 5.31 -15.00 11.88
CA GLY A 465 5.96 -15.91 12.82
C GLY A 465 5.24 -16.01 14.16
N LEU A 466 4.76 -14.89 14.71
CA LEU A 466 3.97 -14.88 15.95
C LEU A 466 2.66 -15.67 15.79
N VAL A 467 1.92 -15.37 14.71
CA VAL A 467 0.60 -15.96 14.40
C VAL A 467 0.72 -17.45 14.08
N ALA A 468 1.59 -17.80 13.14
CA ALA A 468 1.63 -19.14 12.57
C ALA A 468 2.51 -20.10 13.35
N VAL A 469 3.51 -19.59 14.10
CA VAL A 469 4.51 -20.43 14.79
C VAL A 469 4.46 -20.29 16.32
N LEU A 470 4.65 -19.09 16.87
CA LEU A 470 4.83 -18.95 18.32
C LEU A 470 3.57 -19.32 19.10
N LEU A 471 2.42 -18.74 18.74
CA LEU A 471 1.18 -18.92 19.49
C LEU A 471 0.62 -20.36 19.48
N PRO A 472 0.59 -21.09 18.34
CA PRO A 472 0.14 -22.48 18.35
C PRO A 472 1.10 -23.42 19.10
N ARG A 473 2.40 -23.10 19.18
CA ARG A 473 3.35 -23.84 20.04
C ARG A 473 3.03 -23.65 21.52
N ILE A 474 2.83 -22.40 21.95
CA ILE A 474 2.46 -22.07 23.34
C ILE A 474 1.13 -22.75 23.72
N ALA A 475 0.11 -22.66 22.86
CA ALA A 475 -1.20 -23.27 23.12
C ALA A 475 -1.16 -24.80 23.23
N ARG A 476 -0.23 -25.47 22.53
CA ARG A 476 0.02 -26.93 22.63
C ARG A 476 0.93 -27.32 23.80
N ALA A 477 1.62 -26.38 24.43
CA ALA A 477 2.50 -26.65 25.57
C ALA A 477 1.78 -26.46 26.92
N ILE A 478 0.65 -25.75 26.91
CA ILE A 478 -0.20 -25.46 28.08
C ILE A 478 -1.27 -26.56 28.30
N THR A 479 -1.38 -27.54 27.38
CA THR A 479 -2.39 -28.62 27.40
C THR A 479 -1.80 -29.95 26.99
#